data_AF-F7QVV0-F1
#
_entry.id   AF-F7QVV0-F1
#
_cell.length_a   1.000
_cell.length_b   1.000
_cell.length_c   1.000
_cell.angle_alpha   90.00
_cell.angle_beta   90.00
_cell.angle_gamma   90.00
#
_symmetry.space_group_name_H-M   'P 1'
#
loop_
_entity.id
_entity.type
_entity.pdbx_description
1 polymer ?
#
loop_
_entity_poly.entity_id
_entity_poly.type
_entity_poly.pdbx_seq_one_letter_code
_entity_poly.pdbx_strand_id
1 'polypeptide(L)' 'MLKVYCYKKCSTCKKAIKWLDNHSIDYKYYEITEERPQEDLFKLWLQDTEKKATYFFNTSGNLYRTMNLKDKLKKKQNY' A
#
# COMPACT_ATOMS: atom_id res chain seq x y z
N MET A 1 14.51 1.30 -11.66
CA MET A 1 14.58 1.96 -10.33
C MET A 1 13.33 1.61 -9.53
N LEU A 2 13.49 1.06 -8.33
CA LEU A 2 12.37 0.60 -7.51
C LEU A 2 11.59 1.80 -6.93
N LYS A 3 10.26 1.72 -6.85
CA LYS A 3 9.43 2.74 -6.18
C LYS A 3 8.87 2.16 -4.89
N VAL A 4 9.19 2.77 -3.77
CA VAL A 4 8.80 2.30 -2.44
C VAL A 4 7.79 3.28 -1.86
N TYR A 5 6.53 2.87 -1.86
CA TYR A 5 5.42 3.61 -1.26
C TYR A 5 5.27 3.17 0.19
N CYS A 6 5.62 4.05 1.13
CA CYS A 6 5.66 3.71 2.54
C CYS A 6 5.24 4.89 3.42
N TYR A 7 4.93 4.58 4.68
CA TYR A 7 4.60 5.57 5.70
C TYR A 7 5.78 5.74 6.67
N LYS A 8 6.30 6.96 6.82
CA LYS A 8 7.51 7.24 7.61
C LYS A 8 7.42 6.81 9.07
N LYS A 9 6.23 6.80 9.68
CA LYS A 9 6.04 6.36 11.08
C LYS A 9 5.81 4.84 11.21
N CYS A 10 5.68 4.10 10.10
CA CYS A 10 5.51 2.65 10.13
C CYS A 10 6.84 1.95 10.41
N SER A 11 6.90 1.17 11.49
CA SER A 11 8.09 0.41 11.88
C SER A 11 8.47 -0.64 10.84
N THR A 12 7.49 -1.27 10.18
CA THR A 12 7.72 -2.24 9.10
C THR A 12 8.34 -1.58 7.87
N CYS A 13 7.88 -0.38 7.49
CA CYS A 13 8.45 0.38 6.38
C CYS A 13 9.92 0.74 6.64
N LYS A 14 10.25 1.19 7.85
CA LYS A 14 11.65 1.47 8.25
C LYS A 14 12.55 0.25 8.13
N LYS A 15 12.05 -0.94 8.51
CA LYS A 15 12.78 -2.20 8.36
C LYS A 15 13.00 -2.58 6.89
N ALA A 16 11.98 -2.42 6.04
CA ALA A 16 12.08 -2.70 4.62
C ALA A 16 13.09 -1.78 3.91
N ILE A 17 13.05 -0.47 4.23
CA ILE A 17 13.99 0.51 3.70
C ILE A 17 15.42 0.18 4.13
N LYS A 18 15.63 -0.09 5.42
CA LYS A 18 16.95 -0.51 5.92
C LYS A 18 17.45 -1.77 5.22
N TRP A 19 16.57 -2.71 4.90
CA TRP A 19 16.94 -3.89 4.13
C TRP A 19 17.39 -3.51 2.71
N LEU A 20 16.68 -2.61 2.02
CA LEU A 20 17.08 -2.12 0.70
C LEU A 20 18.43 -1.39 0.75
N ASP A 21 18.62 -0.51 1.73
CA ASP A 21 19.88 0.22 1.96
C ASP A 21 21.04 -0.75 2.18
N ASN A 22 20.85 -1.76 3.04
CA ASN A 22 21.86 -2.77 3.32
C ASN A 22 22.26 -3.60 2.08
N HIS A 23 21.33 -3.77 1.13
CA HIS A 23 21.60 -4.49 -0.12
C HIS A 23 22.04 -3.55 -1.25
N SER A 24 22.23 -2.25 -0.95
CA SER A 24 22.58 -1.22 -1.95
C SER A 24 21.64 -1.22 -3.15
N ILE A 25 20.35 -1.44 -2.91
CA ILE A 25 19.33 -1.44 -3.96
C ILE A 25 18.86 0.00 -4.16
N ASP A 26 18.93 0.50 -5.39
CA ASP A 26 18.39 1.82 -5.72
C ASP A 26 16.86 1.83 -5.68
N TYR A 27 16.31 2.63 -4.77
CA TYR A 27 14.90 2.89 -4.66
C TYR A 27 14.58 4.38 -4.52
N LYS A 28 13.38 4.74 -4.96
CA LYS A 28 12.79 6.05 -4.71
C LYS A 28 11.70 5.89 -3.65
N TYR A 29 11.89 6.55 -2.52
CA TYR A 29 10.91 6.60 -1.44
C TYR A 29 9.80 7.59 -1.77
N TYR A 30 8.56 7.15 -1.58
CA TYR A 30 7.34 7.94 -1.73
C TYR A 30 6.55 7.87 -0.43
N GLU A 31 6.32 9.02 0.19
CA GLU A 31 5.52 9.13 1.42
C GLU A 31 4.03 9.07 1.07
N ILE A 32 3.37 7.96 1.40
CA ILE A 32 1.96 7.74 0.98
C ILE A 32 0.97 8.74 1.57
N THR A 33 1.34 9.45 2.65
CA THR A 33 0.48 10.49 3.22
C THR A 33 0.51 11.80 2.42
N GLU A 34 1.62 12.08 1.73
CA GLU A 34 1.86 13.31 0.96
C GLU A 34 1.69 13.04 -0.53
N GLU A 35 2.38 12.01 -1.04
CA GLU A 35 2.40 11.60 -2.44
C GLU A 35 1.62 10.29 -2.61
N ARG A 36 0.31 10.43 -2.84
CA ARG A 36 -0.56 9.28 -3.09
C ARG A 36 -0.35 8.73 -4.51
N PRO A 37 -0.28 7.41 -4.69
CA PRO A 37 -0.31 6.81 -6.01
C PRO A 37 -1.59 7.21 -6.76
N GLN A 38 -1.47 7.41 -8.08
CA GLN A 38 -2.64 7.64 -8.93
C GLN A 38 -3.48 6.37 -9.06
N GLU A 39 -4.76 6.52 -9.34
CA GLU A 39 -5.71 5.41 -9.52
C GLU A 39 -5.25 4.42 -10.58
N ASP A 40 -4.70 4.91 -11.70
CA ASP A 40 -4.23 4.06 -12.79
C ASP A 40 -3.08 3.14 -12.38
N LEU A 41 -2.24 3.58 -11.44
CA LEU A 41 -1.18 2.75 -10.88
C LEU A 41 -1.75 1.63 -10.02
N PHE A 42 -2.82 1.88 -9.27
CA PHE A 42 -3.53 0.82 -8.55
C PHE A 42 -4.16 -0.19 -9.50
N LYS A 43 -4.73 0.24 -10.64
CA LYS A 43 -5.26 -0.68 -11.66
C LYS A 43 -4.15 -1.58 -12.22
N LEU A 44 -2.99 -0.99 -12.55
CA LEU A 44 -1.85 -1.75 -13.03
C LEU A 44 -1.37 -2.77 -11.99
N TRP A 45 -1.23 -2.35 -10.72
CA TRP A 45 -0.86 -3.27 -9.65
C TRP A 45 -1.90 -4.38 -9.48
N LEU A 46 -3.19 -4.06 -9.50
CA LEU A 46 -4.25 -5.07 -9.40
C LEU A 46 -4.25 -6.08 -10.54
N GLN A 47 -3.83 -5.67 -11.74
CA GLN A 47 -3.65 -6.58 -12.88
C GLN A 47 -2.40 -7.44 -12.73
N ASP A 48 -1.32 -6.87 -12.19
CA ASP A 48 -0.04 -7.55 -11.99
C ASP A 48 -0.08 -8.53 -10.79
N THR A 49 -0.92 -8.27 -9.78
CA THR A 49 -1.11 -9.17 -8.64
C THR A 49 -2.32 -10.08 -8.84
N GLU A 50 -2.18 -11.36 -8.53
CA GLU A 50 -3.33 -12.27 -8.38
C GLU A 50 -4.17 -12.02 -7.11
N LYS A 51 -3.88 -10.96 -6.35
CA LYS A 51 -4.58 -10.62 -5.11
C LYS A 51 -5.81 -9.75 -5.38
N LYS A 52 -6.83 -9.95 -4.55
CA LYS A 52 -8.02 -9.09 -4.53
C LYS A 52 -7.68 -7.66 -4.13
N ALA A 53 -8.44 -6.69 -4.60
CA ALA A 53 -8.28 -5.27 -4.24
C ALA A 53 -8.27 -5.00 -2.72
N THR A 54 -8.94 -5.83 -1.94
CA THR A 54 -8.93 -5.77 -0.47
C THR A 54 -7.54 -5.91 0.14
N TYR A 55 -6.58 -6.51 -0.58
CA TYR A 55 -5.20 -6.68 -0.12
C TYR A 55 -4.45 -5.36 0.09
N PHE A 56 -4.78 -4.32 -0.68
CA PHE A 56 -4.15 -3.00 -0.57
C PHE A 56 -4.71 -2.16 0.59
N PHE A 57 -5.78 -2.61 1.25
CA PHE A 57 -6.37 -1.88 2.36
C PHE A 57 -5.63 -2.21 3.66
N ASN A 58 -5.33 -1.17 4.44
CA ASN A 58 -4.79 -1.34 5.79
C ASN A 58 -5.89 -1.82 6.76
N THR A 59 -6.16 -3.12 6.76
CA THR A 59 -7.21 -3.75 7.58
C THR A 59 -7.01 -3.58 9.09
N SER A 60 -5.77 -3.37 9.52
CA SER A 60 -5.41 -3.15 10.93
C SER A 60 -5.50 -1.68 11.35
N GLY A 61 -5.66 -0.76 10.40
CA GLY A 61 -5.67 0.68 10.66
C GLY A 61 -6.96 1.16 11.32
N ASN A 62 -6.85 2.18 12.17
CA ASN A 62 -8.01 2.81 12.83
C ASN A 62 -9.03 3.32 11.80
N LEU A 63 -8.58 3.97 10.72
CA LEU A 63 -9.45 4.47 9.66
C LEU A 63 -10.30 3.35 9.02
N TYR A 64 -9.73 2.15 8.84
CA TYR A 64 -10.46 1.02 8.26
C TYR A 64 -11.63 0.58 9.15
N ARG A 65 -11.42 0.60 10.47
CA ARG A 65 -12.43 0.27 11.47
C ARG A 65 -13.46 1.40 11.60
N THR A 66 -13.01 2.64 11.77
CA THR A 66 -13.88 3.82 11.97
C THR A 66 -14.77 4.09 10.75
N MET A 67 -14.27 3.92 9.54
CA MET A 67 -15.07 4.14 8.32
C MET A 67 -15.94 2.94 7.92
N ASN A 68 -15.89 1.87 8.73
CA ASN A 68 -16.52 0.59 8.49
C ASN A 68 -16.24 0.04 7.07
N LEU A 69 -14.97 0.12 6.65
CA LEU A 69 -14.57 -0.24 5.29
C LEU A 69 -14.74 -1.74 5.01
N LYS A 70 -14.66 -2.59 6.04
CA LYS A 70 -14.91 -4.03 5.92
C LYS A 70 -16.27 -4.31 5.27
N ASP A 71 -17.31 -3.64 5.74
CA ASP A 71 -18.67 -3.87 5.26
C ASP A 71 -18.90 -3.24 3.88
N LYS A 72 -18.28 -2.07 3.62
CA LYS A 72 -18.33 -1.41 2.31
C LYS A 72 -17.63 -2.21 1.23
N LEU A 73 -16.49 -2.82 1.54
CA LEU A 73 -15.71 -3.63 0.60
C LEU A 73 -16.38 -4.96 0.30
N LYS A 74 -17.02 -5.60 1.30
CA LYS A 74 -17.85 -6.80 1.07
C LYS A 74 -18.99 -6.54 0.09
N LYS A 75 -19.67 -5.39 0.19
CA LYS A 75 -20.76 -5.03 -0.74
C LYS A 75 -20.30 -4.79 -2.18
N LYS A 76 -19.03 -4.42 -2.39
CA LYS A 76 -18.45 -4.12 -3.71
C LYS A 76 -17.72 -5.31 -4.37
N GLN A 77 -17.69 -6.49 -3.76
CA GLN A 77 -17.10 -7.71 -4.36
C GLN A 77 -17.95 -8.34 -5.49
N ASN A 78 -18.99 -7.65 -5.96
CA ASN A 78 -19.93 -8.13 -6.99
C ASN A 78 -19.75 -7.42 -8.35
N TYR A 79 -18.56 -6.92 -8.68
CA TYR A 79 -18.23 -6.42 -10.02
C TYR A 79 -16.94 -7.05 -10.52
#